data_AF-A0A1A3DL30-F1
#
_entry.id   AF-A0A1A3DL30-F1
#
_cell.length_a   1.000
_cell.length_b   1.000
_cell.length_c   1.000
_cell.angle_alpha   90.00
_cell.angle_beta   90.00
_cell.angle_gamma   90.00
#
_symmetry.space_group_name_H-M   'P 1'
#
loop_
_entity.id
_entity.type
_entity.pdbx_description
1 polymer ?
#
loop_
_entity_poly.entity_id
_entity_poly.type
_entity_poly.pdbx_seq_one_letter_code
_entity_poly.pdbx_strand_id
1 'polypeptide(L)'
;MPDEPVNPGANRPGPEYDSAGVPTFESVRDTIEGRYSTAQGAAELDAESPEGQSVEAQYEERQRAAAERLAQIRESMHPEQD
;
A
#
# COMPACT_ATOMS: atom_id res chain seq x y z
N MET A 1 5.05 -19.73 -11.11
CA MET A 1 5.56 -19.00 -12.30
C MET A 1 6.00 -17.64 -11.79
N PRO A 2 7.16 -17.09 -12.19
CA PRO A 2 7.45 -15.70 -11.85
C PRO A 2 6.49 -14.83 -12.66
N ASP A 3 5.72 -13.99 -12.00
CA ASP A 3 4.91 -12.96 -12.64
C ASP A 3 5.88 -12.00 -13.35
N GLU A 4 5.99 -12.16 -14.66
CA GLU A 4 6.71 -11.22 -15.50
C GLU A 4 6.02 -9.86 -15.34
N PRO A 5 6.72 -8.78 -15.00
CA PRO A 5 6.09 -7.48 -14.87
C PRO A 5 5.47 -7.15 -16.23
N VAL A 6 4.15 -7.20 -16.30
CA VAL A 6 3.40 -6.81 -17.49
C VAL A 6 3.74 -5.36 -17.72
N ASN A 7 4.62 -5.10 -18.69
CA ASN A 7 4.94 -3.74 -19.09
C ASN A 7 3.71 -3.21 -19.82
N PRO A 8 2.94 -2.27 -19.23
CA PRO A 8 1.70 -1.78 -19.84
C PRO A 8 1.95 -0.97 -21.13
N GLY A 9 3.23 -0.72 -21.48
CA GLY A 9 3.65 -0.16 -22.76
C GLY A 9 3.79 -1.18 -23.88
N ALA A 10 3.96 -2.47 -23.58
CA ALA A 10 4.30 -3.50 -24.58
C ALA A 10 3.14 -3.90 -25.52
N ASN A 11 1.91 -3.44 -25.26
CA ASN A 11 0.71 -3.92 -25.96
C ASN A 11 -0.10 -2.84 -26.69
N ARG A 12 0.52 -1.73 -27.14
CA ARG A 12 -0.19 -0.68 -27.90
C ARG A 12 0.29 -0.53 -29.35
N PRO A 13 -0.63 -0.26 -30.30
CA PRO A 13 -0.29 -0.09 -31.71
C PRO A 13 0.30 1.31 -31.94
N GLY A 14 1.63 1.40 -31.96
CA GLY A 14 2.36 2.61 -32.34
C GLY A 14 3.83 2.56 -31.88
N PRO A 15 4.73 3.31 -32.53
CA PRO A 15 6.11 3.38 -32.06
C PRO A 15 6.21 4.24 -30.79
N GLU A 16 6.99 3.78 -29.82
CA GLU A 16 7.28 4.52 -28.57
C GLU A 16 8.00 5.85 -28.86
N TYR A 17 8.80 5.87 -29.92
CA TYR A 17 9.59 7.00 -30.37
C TYR A 17 9.33 7.30 -31.84
N ASP A 18 9.39 8.57 -32.23
CA ASP A 18 9.36 8.97 -33.63
C ASP A 18 10.70 8.65 -34.35
N SER A 19 10.77 8.93 -35.65
CA SER A 19 11.97 8.67 -36.44
C SER A 19 13.19 9.49 -36.03
N ALA A 20 13.01 10.56 -35.26
CA ALA A 20 14.09 11.37 -34.69
C ALA A 20 14.51 10.90 -33.28
N GLY A 21 13.85 9.86 -32.74
CA GLY A 21 14.10 9.32 -31.41
C GLY A 21 13.42 10.10 -30.29
N VAL A 22 12.42 10.93 -30.59
CA VAL A 22 11.62 11.67 -29.59
C VAL A 22 10.42 10.83 -29.18
N PRO A 23 10.12 10.68 -27.87
CA PRO A 23 8.92 9.98 -27.42
C PRO A 23 7.66 10.55 -28.06
N THR A 24 6.79 9.67 -28.55
CA THR A 24 5.49 10.10 -29.08
C THR A 24 4.57 10.56 -27.95
N PHE A 25 3.60 11.42 -28.27
CA PHE A 25 2.60 11.86 -27.29
C PHE A 25 1.86 10.67 -26.65
N GLU A 26 1.48 9.69 -27.48
CA GLU A 26 0.82 8.47 -27.01
C GLU A 26 1.70 7.72 -25.99
N SER A 27 2.99 7.48 -26.30
CA SER A 27 3.92 6.82 -25.36
C SER A 27 4.04 7.53 -24.01
N VAL A 28 4.10 8.86 -24.01
CA VAL A 28 4.17 9.65 -22.77
C VAL A 28 2.87 9.57 -21.99
N ARG A 29 1.72 9.74 -22.65
CA ARG A 29 0.39 9.62 -22.01
C ARG A 29 0.25 8.26 -21.35
N ASP A 30 0.58 7.22 -22.10
CA ASP A 30 0.48 5.83 -21.70
C ASP A 30 1.38 5.51 -20.48
N THR A 31 2.59 6.06 -20.46
CA THR A 31 3.51 5.95 -19.32
C THR A 31 2.97 6.65 -18.08
N ILE A 32 2.37 7.84 -18.24
CA ILE A 32 1.77 8.60 -17.15
C ILE A 32 0.57 7.85 -16.58
N GLU A 33 -0.33 7.37 -17.43
CA GLU A 33 -1.50 6.57 -17.04
C GLU A 33 -1.08 5.29 -16.29
N GLY A 34 -0.06 4.59 -16.80
CA GLY A 34 0.49 3.41 -16.13
C GLY A 34 1.02 3.72 -14.74
N ARG A 35 1.87 4.76 -14.61
CA ARG A 35 2.42 5.17 -13.31
C ARG A 35 1.34 5.63 -12.35
N TYR A 36 0.34 6.37 -12.84
CA TYR A 36 -0.78 6.82 -12.04
C TYR A 36 -1.60 5.65 -11.51
N SER A 37 -1.95 4.69 -12.38
CA SER A 37 -2.68 3.48 -11.99
C SER A 37 -1.92 2.64 -10.97
N THR A 38 -0.60 2.47 -11.15
CA THR A 38 0.24 1.75 -10.17
C THR A 38 0.31 2.49 -8.85
N ALA A 39 0.53 3.81 -8.86
CA ALA A 39 0.60 4.62 -7.64
C ALA A 39 -0.72 4.57 -6.84
N GLN A 40 -1.87 4.49 -7.53
CA GLN A 40 -3.17 4.37 -6.88
C GLN A 40 -3.31 3.07 -6.07
N GLY A 41 -2.72 1.95 -6.52
CA GLY A 41 -2.79 0.65 -5.82
C GLY A 41 -1.57 0.31 -4.95
N ALA A 42 -0.49 1.07 -5.04
CA ALA A 42 0.77 0.76 -4.34
C ALA A 42 0.61 0.76 -2.81
N ALA A 43 -0.18 1.69 -2.26
CA ALA A 43 -0.37 1.79 -0.81
C ALA A 43 -1.05 0.54 -0.21
N GLU A 44 -1.97 -0.10 -0.94
CA GLU A 44 -2.63 -1.34 -0.50
C GLU A 44 -1.64 -2.51 -0.48
N LEU A 45 -0.82 -2.63 -1.53
CA LEU A 45 0.24 -3.65 -1.60
C LEU A 45 1.32 -3.46 -0.52
N ASP A 46 1.71 -2.21 -0.27
CA ASP A 46 2.67 -1.89 0.80
C ASP A 46 2.10 -2.20 2.18
N ALA A 47 0.80 -1.97 2.41
CA ALA A 47 0.14 -2.32 3.67
C ALA A 47 0.05 -3.85 3.87
N GLU A 48 -0.17 -4.61 2.80
CA GLU A 48 -0.22 -6.08 2.84
C GLU A 48 1.15 -6.75 2.90
N SER A 49 2.24 -5.99 2.70
CA SER A 49 3.61 -6.49 2.82
C SER A 49 3.92 -7.06 4.21
N PRO A 50 4.90 -7.98 4.35
CA PRO A 50 5.31 -8.51 5.66
C PRO A 50 5.69 -7.40 6.66
N GLU A 51 6.37 -6.35 6.17
CA GLU A 51 6.73 -5.17 6.93
C GLU A 51 5.48 -4.38 7.37
N GLY A 52 4.53 -4.14 6.46
CA GLY A 52 3.25 -3.48 6.74
C GLY A 52 2.43 -4.23 7.79
N GLN A 53 2.30 -5.55 7.64
CA GLN A 53 1.63 -6.42 8.62
C GLN A 53 2.31 -6.37 10.00
N SER A 54 3.64 -6.30 10.05
CA SER A 54 4.37 -6.22 11.32
C SER A 54 4.13 -4.91 12.07
N VAL A 55 3.99 -3.79 11.35
CA VAL A 55 3.69 -2.48 11.94
C VAL A 55 2.27 -2.45 12.50
N GLU A 56 1.31 -3.01 11.75
CA GLU A 56 -0.07 -3.13 12.19
C GLU A 56 -0.18 -4.01 13.44
N ALA A 57 0.47 -5.18 13.44
CA ALA A 57 0.48 -6.08 14.60
C ALA A 57 1.06 -5.41 15.86
N GLN A 58 2.15 -4.63 15.73
CA GLN A 58 2.70 -3.87 16.84
C GLN A 58 1.75 -2.76 17.32
N TYR A 59 1.00 -2.14 16.41
CA TYR A 59 -0.01 -1.15 16.78
C TYR A 59 -1.15 -1.82 17.57
N GLU A 60 -1.70 -2.93 17.08
CA GLU A 60 -2.74 -3.71 17.76
C GLU A 60 -2.29 -4.19 19.14
N GLU A 61 -1.05 -4.66 19.28
CA GLU A 61 -0.48 -5.09 20.55
C GLU A 61 -0.44 -3.94 21.56
N ARG A 62 0.02 -2.75 21.14
CA ARG A 62 0.02 -1.55 21.99
C ARG A 62 -1.40 -1.14 22.40
N GLN A 63 -2.36 -1.22 21.48
CA GLN A 63 -3.76 -0.89 21.75
C GLN A 63 -4.37 -1.87 22.76
N ARG A 64 -4.09 -3.18 22.60
CA ARG A 64 -4.54 -4.22 23.54
C ARG A 64 -3.94 -4.00 24.93
N ALA A 65 -2.63 -3.78 25.02
CA ALA A 65 -1.95 -3.52 26.28
C ALA A 65 -2.49 -2.26 26.98
N ALA A 66 -2.77 -1.20 26.22
CA ALA A 66 -3.41 0.00 26.75
C ALA A 66 -4.83 -0.27 27.27
N ALA A 67 -5.64 -1.03 26.52
CA ALA A 67 -7.00 -1.39 26.91
C ALA A 67 -7.02 -2.26 28.18
N GLU A 68 -6.15 -3.26 28.27
CA GLU A 68 -5.99 -4.10 29.47
C GLU A 68 -5.61 -3.28 30.69
N ARG A 69 -4.66 -2.35 30.53
CA ARG A 69 -4.25 -1.46 31.63
C ARG A 69 -5.37 -0.53 32.08
N LEU A 70 -6.17 -0.01 31.15
CA LEU A 70 -7.35 0.79 31.48
C LEU A 70 -8.43 -0.03 32.21
N ALA A 71 -8.61 -1.31 31.83
CA ALA A 71 -9.52 -2.21 32.52
C ALA A 71 -9.08 -2.45 33.98
N GLN A 72 -7.79 -2.73 34.20
CA GLN A 72 -7.22 -2.89 35.54
C GLN A 72 -7.39 -1.63 36.40
N ILE A 73 -7.16 -0.43 35.82
CA ILE A 73 -7.38 0.83 36.54
C ILE A 73 -8.86 0.96 36.94
N ARG A 74 -9.79 0.69 36.02
CA ARG A 74 -11.23 0.78 36.30
C ARG A 74 -11.66 -0.18 37.41
N GLU A 75 -11.14 -1.40 37.41
CA GLU A 75 -11.38 -2.39 38.47
C GLU A 75 -10.81 -1.89 39.81
N SER A 76 -9.58 -1.37 39.84
CA SER A 76 -8.97 -0.82 41.05
C SER A 76 -9.71 0.42 41.61
N MET A 77 -10.45 1.13 40.76
CA MET A 77 -11.28 2.28 41.14
C MET A 77 -12.69 1.89 41.60
N HIS A 78 -13.06 0.61 41.49
CA HIS A 78 -14.31 0.04 42.01
C HIS A 78 -14.02 -0.93 43.16
N PRO A 79 -13.37 -0.49 44.28
CA PRO A 79 -13.31 -1.30 45.47
C PRO A 79 -14.74 -1.49 45.95
N GLU A 80 -15.17 -2.76 46.00
CA GLU A 80 -16.33 -3.30 46.70
C GLU A 80 -17.36 -2.23 47.12
N GLN A 81 -18.42 -2.07 46.32
CA GLN A 81 -19.65 -1.55 46.91
C GLN A 81 -20.07 -2.56 47.98
N ASP A 82 -19.97 -2.14 49.25
CA ASP A 82 -20.56 -2.79 50.42
C ASP A 82 -22.02 -3.23 50.17
#